data_AF-A0A4Q6AS51-F1
#
_entry.id   AF-A0A4Q6AS51-F1
#
_cell.length_a   1.000
_cell.length_b   1.000
_cell.length_c   1.000
_cell.angle_alpha   90.00
_cell.angle_beta   90.00
_cell.angle_gamma   90.00
#
_symmetry.space_group_name_H-M   'P 1'
#
loop_
_entity.id
_entity.type
_entity.pdbx_description
1 polymer ?
#
loop_
_entity_poly.entity_id
_entity_poly.type
_entity_poly.pdbx_seq_one_letter_code
_entity_poly.pdbx_strand_id
1 'polypeptide(L)'
;MKTKQKIIVVDLEATCWNEETPQGQEQEIIEIGICILDTVDGSISANKGILIKPERSEVSPFCTQLTTITPALLEREGIGFEAACAILRDEFQAHQYTWASYGAWDRNMMRSQCNLLDIAYPFSAEHINVKEMFARRKGLKKRTGMNGALNILGLPLEGTHHRGVDDALNIARILSWSLG
;
A
#
# COMPACT_ATOMS: atom_id res chain seq x y z
N MET A 1 2.29 18.85 -20.34
CA MET A 1 2.39 18.64 -18.88
C MET A 1 1.58 17.40 -18.55
N LYS A 2 2.20 16.28 -18.15
CA LYS A 2 1.44 15.11 -17.69
C LYS A 2 0.59 15.54 -16.49
N THR A 3 -0.69 15.20 -16.53
CA THR A 3 -1.77 15.74 -15.69
C THR A 3 -1.46 15.61 -14.19
N LYS A 4 -1.21 16.73 -13.50
CA LYS A 4 -1.04 16.82 -12.03
C LYS A 4 -2.33 16.53 -11.23
N GLN A 5 -3.25 15.74 -11.79
CA GLN A 5 -4.61 15.55 -11.29
C GLN A 5 -4.84 14.17 -10.69
N LYS A 6 -3.85 13.26 -10.76
CA LYS A 6 -3.99 11.89 -10.26
C LYS A 6 -2.86 11.55 -9.32
N ILE A 7 -3.20 10.90 -8.21
CA ILE A 7 -2.25 10.30 -7.27
C ILE A 7 -2.54 8.80 -7.19
N ILE A 8 -1.50 8.00 -7.35
CA ILE A 8 -1.58 6.56 -7.14
C ILE A 8 -1.44 6.29 -5.64
N VAL A 9 -2.47 5.75 -5.01
CA VAL A 9 -2.44 5.46 -3.57
C VAL A 9 -2.24 3.97 -3.38
N VAL A 10 -1.25 3.61 -2.55
CA VAL A 10 -0.78 2.24 -2.36
C VAL A 10 -0.69 1.91 -0.88
N ASP A 11 -1.00 0.66 -0.56
CA ASP A 11 -0.75 0.05 0.73
C ASP A 11 -0.21 -1.38 0.51
N LEU A 12 0.81 -1.76 1.27
CA LEU A 12 1.46 -3.07 1.13
C LEU A 12 1.17 -3.96 2.33
N GLU A 13 0.78 -5.20 2.07
CA GLU A 13 0.88 -6.26 3.07
C GLU A 13 2.12 -7.10 2.80
N ALA A 14 2.77 -7.56 3.87
CA ALA A 14 3.93 -8.43 3.78
C ALA A 14 3.84 -9.61 4.74
N THR A 15 4.60 -10.66 4.45
CA THR A 15 4.82 -11.74 5.40
C THR A 15 5.33 -11.18 6.73
N CYS A 16 4.76 -11.69 7.82
CA CYS A 16 5.05 -11.25 9.17
C CYS A 16 4.83 -12.37 10.19
N TRP A 17 5.39 -12.19 11.38
CA TRP A 17 5.34 -13.15 12.48
C TRP A 17 4.99 -12.41 13.77
N ASN A 18 4.43 -13.13 14.74
CA ASN A 18 4.06 -12.53 16.04
C ASN A 18 5.29 -12.16 16.89
N GLU A 19 6.43 -12.79 16.61
CA GLU A 19 7.71 -12.58 17.29
C GLU A 19 8.80 -12.21 16.26
N GLU A 20 10.05 -12.58 16.53
CA GLU A 20 11.15 -12.36 15.60
C GLU A 20 10.95 -13.11 14.28
N THR A 21 11.53 -12.56 13.21
CA THR A 21 11.54 -13.22 11.90
C THR A 21 12.29 -14.56 12.01
N PRO A 22 11.67 -15.70 11.64
CA PRO A 22 12.32 -17.00 11.69
C PRO A 22 13.61 -17.03 10.89
N GLN A 23 14.57 -17.81 11.35
CA GLN A 23 15.86 -17.96 10.67
C GLN A 23 15.66 -18.40 9.22
N GLY A 24 16.26 -17.67 8.29
CA GLY A 24 16.19 -17.96 6.85
C GLY A 24 14.95 -17.42 6.15
N GLN A 25 14.05 -16.73 6.87
CA GLN A 25 12.94 -16.00 6.28
C GLN A 25 13.22 -14.50 6.29
N GLU A 26 12.54 -13.78 5.40
CA GLU A 26 12.54 -12.32 5.34
C GLU A 26 11.14 -11.82 4.99
N GLN A 27 10.86 -10.53 5.25
CA GLN A 27 9.58 -9.97 4.82
C GLN A 27 9.52 -9.93 3.30
N GLU A 28 8.40 -10.39 2.73
CA GLU A 28 8.08 -10.28 1.31
C GLU A 28 6.69 -9.67 1.17
N ILE A 29 6.52 -8.77 0.21
CA ILE A 29 5.22 -8.23 -0.15
C ILE A 29 4.32 -9.37 -0.67
N ILE A 30 3.13 -9.50 -0.08
CA ILE A 30 2.12 -10.51 -0.43
C ILE A 30 0.82 -9.91 -0.98
N GLU A 31 0.61 -8.60 -0.79
CA GLU A 31 -0.46 -7.86 -1.46
C GLU A 31 0.01 -6.43 -1.73
N ILE A 32 -0.31 -5.92 -2.93
CA ILE A 32 -0.26 -4.50 -3.25
C ILE A 32 -1.69 -4.03 -3.42
N GLY A 33 -2.20 -3.32 -2.43
CA GLY A 33 -3.40 -2.52 -2.56
C GLY A 33 -3.11 -1.28 -3.38
N ILE A 34 -3.96 -0.97 -4.36
CA ILE A 34 -3.79 0.21 -5.20
C ILE A 34 -5.13 0.81 -5.60
N CYS A 35 -5.21 2.14 -5.57
CA CYS A 35 -6.27 2.90 -6.20
C CYS A 35 -5.75 4.23 -6.77
N ILE A 36 -6.58 4.90 -7.55
CA ILE A 36 -6.28 6.20 -8.15
C ILE A 36 -7.19 7.25 -7.51
N LEU A 37 -6.58 8.26 -6.88
CA LEU A 37 -7.27 9.45 -6.39
C LEU A 37 -7.18 10.56 -7.44
N ASP A 38 -8.32 11.06 -7.92
CA ASP A 38 -8.39 12.32 -8.66
C ASP A 38 -8.38 13.50 -7.69
N THR A 39 -7.40 14.38 -7.83
CA THR A 39 -7.20 15.51 -6.91
C THR A 39 -8.09 16.71 -7.22
N VAL A 40 -8.87 16.68 -8.31
CA VAL A 40 -9.77 17.77 -8.69
C VAL A 40 -11.12 17.63 -7.99
N ASP A 41 -11.71 16.44 -8.07
CA ASP A 41 -13.04 16.15 -7.51
C ASP A 41 -13.02 15.22 -6.29
N GLY A 42 -11.84 14.67 -5.96
CA GLY A 42 -11.66 13.75 -4.83
C GLY A 42 -12.17 12.33 -5.10
N SER A 43 -12.57 12.02 -6.34
CA SER A 43 -13.06 10.68 -6.71
C SER A 43 -11.94 9.63 -6.65
N ILE A 44 -12.31 8.42 -6.24
CA ILE A 44 -11.39 7.28 -6.15
C ILE A 44 -11.84 6.22 -7.16
N SER A 45 -10.89 5.73 -7.94
CA SER A 45 -11.13 4.76 -9.01
C SER A 45 -10.06 3.67 -9.05
N ALA A 46 -10.28 2.65 -9.87
CA ALA A 46 -9.33 1.55 -10.11
C ALA A 46 -8.82 0.87 -8.81
N ASN A 47 -9.70 0.69 -7.82
CA ASN A 47 -9.35 0.00 -6.58
C ASN A 47 -9.11 -1.50 -6.85
N LYS A 48 -7.91 -2.00 -6.56
CA LYS A 48 -7.45 -3.36 -6.89
C LYS A 48 -6.48 -3.85 -5.83
N GLY A 49 -6.58 -5.14 -5.49
CA GLY A 49 -5.56 -5.87 -4.73
C GLY A 49 -4.78 -6.76 -5.67
N ILE A 50 -3.46 -6.63 -5.70
CA ILE A 50 -2.56 -7.49 -6.47
C ILE A 50 -1.88 -8.44 -5.49
N LEU A 51 -2.34 -9.70 -5.47
CA LEU A 51 -1.77 -10.73 -4.61
C LEU A 51 -0.45 -11.25 -5.17
N ILE A 52 0.53 -11.44 -4.29
CA ILE A 52 1.89 -11.83 -4.66
C ILE A 52 2.26 -13.09 -3.91
N LYS A 53 2.74 -14.10 -4.64
CA LYS A 53 3.22 -15.34 -4.06
C LYS A 53 4.66 -15.11 -3.53
N PRO A 54 4.91 -15.25 -2.22
CA PRO A 54 6.27 -15.15 -1.66
C PRO A 54 7.13 -16.35 -2.10
N GLU A 55 8.43 -16.13 -2.30
CA GLU A 55 9.38 -17.15 -2.74
C GLU A 55 10.45 -17.48 -1.67
N ARG A 56 10.58 -16.61 -0.66
CA ARG A 56 11.66 -16.64 0.35
C ARG A 56 11.15 -16.67 1.79
N SER A 57 9.84 -16.72 1.96
CA SER A 57 9.15 -16.72 3.23
C SER A 57 7.80 -17.44 3.12
N GLU A 58 7.26 -17.82 4.27
CA GLU A 58 5.95 -18.44 4.37
C GLU A 58 4.98 -17.50 5.10
N VAL A 59 3.73 -17.47 4.62
CA VAL A 59 2.66 -16.74 5.32
C VAL A 59 2.36 -17.46 6.63
N SER A 60 2.75 -16.85 7.75
CA SER A 60 2.50 -17.41 9.08
C SER A 60 1.01 -17.38 9.46
N PRO A 61 0.58 -18.16 10.47
CA PRO A 61 -0.78 -18.05 11.01
C PRO A 61 -1.11 -16.65 11.54
N PHE A 62 -0.12 -15.96 12.11
CA PHE A 62 -0.28 -14.57 12.58
C PHE A 62 -0.51 -13.62 11.40
N CYS A 63 0.28 -13.75 10.33
CA CYS A 63 0.11 -12.96 9.11
C CYS A 63 -1.27 -13.20 8.48
N THR A 64 -1.73 -14.46 8.45
CA THR A 64 -3.08 -14.81 8.00
C THR A 64 -4.15 -14.18 8.89
N GLN A 65 -3.99 -14.20 10.21
CA GLN A 65 -4.97 -13.59 11.12
C GLN A 65 -5.03 -12.07 10.94
N LEU A 66 -3.87 -11.45 10.76
CA LEU A 66 -3.75 -10.01 10.61
C LEU A 66 -4.33 -9.55 9.28
N THR A 67 -3.88 -10.16 8.18
CA THR A 67 -4.18 -9.71 6.81
C THR A 67 -5.32 -10.47 6.15
N THR A 68 -5.83 -11.55 6.76
CA THR A 68 -6.76 -12.52 6.13
C THR A 68 -6.24 -13.18 4.84
N ILE A 69 -5.00 -12.91 4.41
CA ILE A 69 -4.36 -13.54 3.25
C ILE A 69 -3.85 -14.91 3.69
N THR A 70 -4.30 -15.96 2.99
CA THR A 70 -3.92 -17.34 3.30
C THR A 70 -2.91 -17.87 2.28
N PRO A 71 -2.07 -18.86 2.63
CA PRO A 71 -1.24 -19.56 1.65
C PRO A 71 -2.05 -20.11 0.46
N ALA A 72 -3.23 -20.67 0.71
CA ALA A 72 -4.10 -21.22 -0.33
C ALA A 72 -4.68 -20.15 -1.27
N LEU A 73 -4.91 -18.93 -0.76
CA LEU A 73 -5.31 -17.79 -1.59
C LEU A 73 -4.16 -17.36 -2.51
N LEU A 74 -2.95 -17.24 -1.96
CA LEU A 74 -1.76 -16.87 -2.75
C LEU A 74 -1.37 -17.94 -3.77
N GLU A 75 -1.58 -19.23 -3.47
CA GLU A 75 -1.36 -20.30 -4.45
C GLU A 75 -2.34 -20.21 -5.61
N ARG A 76 -3.60 -19.82 -5.35
CA ARG A 76 -4.65 -19.75 -6.37
C ARG A 76 -4.58 -18.48 -7.21
N GLU A 77 -4.28 -17.34 -6.58
CA GLU A 77 -4.46 -16.01 -7.16
C GLU A 77 -3.18 -15.17 -7.18
N GLY A 78 -2.16 -15.57 -6.43
CA GLY A 78 -0.90 -14.85 -6.33
C GLY A 78 -0.09 -14.94 -7.62
N ILE A 79 0.51 -13.81 -8.01
CA ILE A 79 1.46 -13.72 -9.11
C ILE A 79 2.89 -13.49 -8.60
N GLY A 80 3.89 -13.56 -9.49
CA GLY A 80 5.25 -13.19 -9.14
C GLY A 80 5.41 -11.68 -8.90
N PHE A 81 6.35 -11.30 -8.04
CA PHE A 81 6.59 -9.90 -7.67
C PHE A 81 6.98 -9.02 -8.89
N GLU A 82 7.75 -9.55 -9.84
CA GLU A 82 8.08 -8.83 -11.08
C GLU A 82 6.84 -8.52 -11.92
N ALA A 83 5.92 -9.50 -12.05
CA ALA A 83 4.67 -9.31 -12.77
C ALA A 83 3.77 -8.26 -12.08
N ALA A 84 3.74 -8.25 -10.74
CA ALA A 84 3.05 -7.21 -9.99
C ALA A 84 3.65 -5.81 -10.24
N CYS A 85 4.99 -5.70 -10.29
CA CYS A 85 5.68 -4.46 -10.63
C CYS A 85 5.38 -4.01 -12.08
N ALA A 86 5.26 -4.94 -13.02
CA ALA A 86 4.85 -4.64 -14.40
C ALA A 86 3.43 -4.08 -14.45
N ILE A 87 2.47 -4.66 -13.70
CA ILE A 87 1.11 -4.11 -13.58
C ILE A 87 1.13 -2.66 -13.07
N LEU A 88 1.89 -2.38 -12.00
CA LEU A 88 2.02 -1.02 -11.47
C LEU A 88 2.57 -0.03 -12.51
N ARG A 89 3.59 -0.45 -13.27
CA ARG A 89 4.24 0.40 -14.25
C ARG A 89 3.40 0.60 -15.51
N ASP A 90 2.74 -0.43 -15.99
CA ASP A 90 2.16 -0.46 -17.34
C ASP A 90 0.65 -0.18 -17.30
N GLU A 91 -0.10 -0.73 -16.33
CA GLU A 91 -1.53 -0.45 -16.15
C GLU A 91 -1.77 0.87 -15.39
N PHE A 92 -1.08 1.07 -14.27
CA PHE A 92 -1.28 2.24 -13.40
C PHE A 92 -0.34 3.41 -13.71
N GLN A 93 0.65 3.21 -14.59
CA GLN A 93 1.64 4.22 -14.95
C GLN A 93 2.32 4.85 -13.71
N ALA A 94 2.55 4.04 -12.67
CA ALA A 94 2.98 4.53 -11.36
C ALA A 94 4.36 5.21 -11.38
N HIS A 95 5.16 4.96 -12.42
CA HIS A 95 6.42 5.63 -12.72
C HIS A 95 6.24 7.08 -13.24
N GLN A 96 5.04 7.47 -13.67
CA GLN A 96 4.75 8.77 -14.26
C GLN A 96 4.02 9.72 -13.32
N TYR A 97 3.33 9.18 -12.32
CA TYR A 97 2.48 9.93 -11.40
C TYR A 97 3.12 10.03 -10.01
N THR A 98 2.78 11.08 -9.27
CA THR A 98 2.99 11.10 -7.83
C THR A 98 2.20 9.97 -7.22
N TRP A 99 2.80 9.31 -6.23
CA TRP A 99 2.13 8.24 -5.52
C TRP A 99 2.19 8.49 -4.01
N ALA A 100 1.34 7.80 -3.27
CA ALA A 100 1.18 8.00 -1.84
C ALA A 100 0.99 6.65 -1.14
N SER A 101 1.43 6.59 0.10
CA SER A 101 1.07 5.52 1.04
C SER A 101 0.90 6.12 2.43
N TYR A 102 0.37 5.35 3.38
CA TYR A 102 0.08 5.95 4.68
C TYR A 102 1.35 6.42 5.39
N GLY A 103 2.41 5.63 5.35
CA GLY A 103 3.71 5.96 5.93
C GLY A 103 4.86 5.74 4.96
N ALA A 104 6.10 5.86 5.46
CA ALA A 104 7.29 5.62 4.63
C ALA A 104 7.67 4.13 4.51
N TRP A 105 6.99 3.24 5.25
CA TRP A 105 7.33 1.82 5.28
C TRP A 105 7.13 1.17 3.90
N ASP A 106 6.01 1.42 3.22
CA ASP A 106 5.70 0.85 1.91
C ASP A 106 6.76 1.18 0.86
N ARG A 107 7.19 2.45 0.82
CA ARG A 107 8.26 2.92 -0.07
C ARG A 107 9.57 2.20 0.20
N ASN A 108 9.92 2.04 1.48
CA ASN A 108 11.15 1.39 1.86
C ASN A 108 11.11 -0.11 1.56
N MET A 109 9.97 -0.77 1.84
CA MET A 109 9.75 -2.18 1.57
C MET A 109 9.82 -2.49 0.06
N MET A 110 9.09 -1.73 -0.76
CA MET A 110 9.13 -1.88 -2.22
C MET A 110 10.55 -1.67 -2.77
N ARG A 111 11.29 -0.66 -2.30
CA ARG A 111 12.69 -0.43 -2.71
C ARG A 111 13.59 -1.59 -2.30
N SER A 112 13.44 -2.08 -1.06
CA SER A 112 14.24 -3.18 -0.54
C SER A 112 14.05 -4.44 -1.37
N GLN A 113 12.80 -4.83 -1.63
CA GLN A 113 12.50 -6.06 -2.38
C GLN A 113 12.85 -5.94 -3.87
N CYS A 114 12.63 -4.77 -4.49
CA CYS A 114 13.12 -4.49 -5.85
C CYS A 114 14.65 -4.64 -5.95
N ASN A 115 15.40 -4.03 -5.03
CA ASN A 115 16.86 -4.13 -5.01
C ASN A 115 17.36 -5.56 -4.77
N LEU A 116 16.71 -6.28 -3.87
CA LEU A 116 17.06 -7.66 -3.54
C LEU A 116 16.90 -8.61 -4.74
N LEU A 117 15.85 -8.39 -5.54
CA LEU A 117 15.50 -9.23 -6.68
C LEU A 117 16.01 -8.71 -8.02
N ASP A 118 16.78 -7.61 -8.03
CA ASP A 118 17.24 -6.90 -9.24
C ASP A 118 16.09 -6.52 -10.19
N ILE A 119 14.95 -6.10 -9.62
CA ILE A 119 13.75 -5.68 -10.36
C ILE A 119 13.69 -4.15 -10.39
N ALA A 120 13.39 -3.60 -11.57
CA ALA A 120 13.24 -2.16 -11.74
C ALA A 120 12.10 -1.59 -10.87
N TYR A 121 12.41 -0.58 -10.06
CA TYR A 121 11.44 0.09 -9.18
C TYR A 121 10.25 0.67 -9.97
N PRO A 122 8.99 0.31 -9.63
CA PRO A 122 7.84 0.62 -10.49
C PRO A 122 7.26 2.03 -10.30
N PHE A 123 7.65 2.74 -9.23
CA PHE A 123 7.10 4.05 -8.88
C PHE A 123 8.00 5.22 -9.27
N SER A 124 7.39 6.40 -9.39
CA SER A 124 8.14 7.65 -9.50
C SER A 124 8.88 7.99 -8.20
N ALA A 125 9.83 8.94 -8.28
CA ALA A 125 10.53 9.45 -7.09
C ALA A 125 9.62 10.29 -6.17
N GLU A 126 8.48 10.77 -6.68
CA GLU A 126 7.56 11.67 -5.99
C GLU A 126 6.59 10.86 -5.12
N HIS A 127 6.89 10.77 -3.82
CA HIS A 127 6.08 10.05 -2.84
C HIS A 127 5.50 10.98 -1.78
N ILE A 128 4.21 10.82 -1.48
CA ILE A 128 3.51 11.51 -0.39
C ILE A 128 3.36 10.56 0.79
N ASN A 129 3.84 10.99 1.96
CA ASN A 129 3.54 10.37 3.25
C ASN A 129 2.23 10.96 3.81
N VAL A 130 1.13 10.22 3.68
CA VAL A 130 -0.22 10.71 4.05
C VAL A 130 -0.33 10.96 5.55
N LYS A 131 0.31 10.14 6.39
CA LYS A 131 0.34 10.32 7.85
C LYS A 131 0.94 11.67 8.25
N GLU A 132 2.00 12.11 7.56
CA GLU A 132 2.63 13.41 7.81
C GLU A 132 1.78 14.56 7.27
N MET A 133 1.25 14.42 6.05
CA MET A 133 0.40 15.44 5.44
C MET A 133 -0.87 15.67 6.26
N PHE A 134 -1.54 14.60 6.68
CA PHE A 134 -2.74 14.65 7.50
C PHE A 134 -2.47 15.31 8.86
N ALA A 135 -1.41 14.88 9.56
CA ALA A 135 -1.05 15.47 10.85
C ALA A 135 -0.79 16.98 10.75
N ARG A 136 -0.11 17.41 9.68
CA ARG A 136 0.14 18.83 9.41
C ARG A 136 -1.16 19.58 9.11
N ARG A 137 -2.02 19.05 8.23
CA ARG A 137 -3.30 19.69 7.84
C ARG A 137 -4.25 19.83 9.04
N LYS A 138 -4.33 18.81 9.89
CA LYS A 138 -5.20 18.78 11.06
C LYS A 138 -4.59 19.47 12.30
N GLY A 139 -3.32 19.86 12.26
CA GLY A 139 -2.62 20.50 13.39
C GLY A 139 -2.38 19.56 14.58
N LEU A 140 -2.17 18.26 14.32
CA LEU A 140 -1.96 17.27 15.38
C LEU A 140 -0.56 17.38 15.99
N LYS A 141 -0.50 17.35 17.33
CA LYS A 141 0.78 17.31 18.08
C LYS A 141 1.52 15.98 17.91
N LYS A 142 0.78 14.89 17.65
CA LYS A 142 1.33 13.56 17.41
C LYS A 142 0.68 12.96 16.16
N ARG A 143 1.49 12.30 15.34
CA ARG A 143 1.01 11.54 14.18
C ARG A 143 0.20 10.34 14.68
N THR A 144 -0.82 9.95 13.93
CA THR A 144 -1.71 8.83 14.27
C THR A 144 -1.56 7.68 13.26
N GLY A 145 -2.11 6.51 13.59
CA GLY A 145 -2.30 5.41 12.64
C GLY A 145 -3.51 5.66 11.75
N MET A 146 -3.66 4.88 10.66
CA MET A 146 -4.74 5.08 9.69
C MET A 146 -6.12 5.08 10.34
N ASN A 147 -6.42 4.08 11.18
CA ASN A 147 -7.67 4.02 11.94
C ASN A 147 -7.89 5.24 12.83
N GLY A 148 -6.83 5.75 13.45
CA GLY A 148 -6.93 6.96 14.25
C GLY A 148 -7.22 8.20 13.40
N ALA A 149 -6.69 8.28 12.18
CA ALA A 149 -7.04 9.36 11.25
C ALA A 149 -8.50 9.28 10.79
N LEU A 150 -8.99 8.08 10.44
CA LEU A 150 -10.40 7.84 10.10
C LEU A 150 -11.32 8.26 11.25
N ASN A 151 -11.02 7.85 12.48
CA ASN A 151 -11.79 8.22 13.67
C ASN A 151 -11.82 9.73 13.90
N ILE A 152 -10.69 10.43 13.72
CA ILE A 152 -10.62 11.89 13.84
C ILE A 152 -11.46 12.61 12.77
N LEU A 153 -11.59 11.99 11.59
CA LEU A 153 -12.42 12.50 10.50
C LEU A 153 -13.90 12.11 10.62
N GLY A 154 -14.25 11.23 11.56
CA GLY A 154 -15.60 10.66 11.63
C GLY A 154 -15.93 9.77 10.44
N LEU A 155 -14.91 9.24 9.74
CA LEU A 155 -15.08 8.33 8.62
C LEU A 155 -15.04 6.89 9.13
N PRO A 156 -16.02 6.03 8.78
CA PRO A 156 -15.91 4.61 9.06
C PRO A 156 -14.80 4.01 8.17
N LEU A 157 -14.12 2.98 8.68
CA LEU A 157 -13.28 2.12 7.85
C LEU A 157 -14.17 1.40 6.83
N GLU A 158 -13.81 1.48 5.56
CA GLU A 158 -14.44 0.72 4.48
C GLU A 158 -13.63 -0.54 4.20
N GLY A 159 -14.27 -1.71 4.22
CA GLY A 159 -13.61 -3.00 4.00
C GLY A 159 -13.02 -3.62 5.27
N THR A 160 -11.90 -4.32 5.14
CA THR A 160 -11.22 -5.05 6.20
C THR A 160 -9.86 -4.39 6.49
N HIS A 161 -9.60 -4.04 7.74
CA HIS A 161 -8.29 -3.50 8.13
C HIS A 161 -7.17 -4.52 7.88
N HIS A 162 -6.01 -4.06 7.42
CA HIS A 162 -4.89 -4.92 6.99
C HIS A 162 -5.19 -5.76 5.73
N ARG A 163 -6.11 -5.27 4.91
CA ARG A 163 -6.18 -5.64 3.49
C ARG A 163 -5.67 -4.48 2.69
N GLY A 164 -4.61 -4.69 1.94
CA GLY A 164 -3.99 -3.62 1.16
C GLY A 164 -5.02 -2.92 0.27
N VAL A 165 -5.90 -3.67 -0.40
CA VAL A 165 -6.95 -3.08 -1.27
C VAL A 165 -7.94 -2.16 -0.53
N ASP A 166 -8.28 -2.50 0.70
CA ASP A 166 -9.22 -1.71 1.52
C ASP A 166 -8.48 -0.56 2.22
N ASP A 167 -7.27 -0.81 2.72
CA ASP A 167 -6.44 0.21 3.36
C ASP A 167 -6.00 1.27 2.34
N ALA A 168 -5.65 0.91 1.10
CA ALA A 168 -5.37 1.87 0.01
C ALA A 168 -6.57 2.81 -0.26
N LEU A 169 -7.79 2.28 -0.28
CA LEU A 169 -9.02 3.08 -0.40
C LEU A 169 -9.19 4.05 0.78
N ASN A 170 -9.01 3.57 2.01
CA ASN A 170 -9.14 4.41 3.20
C ASN A 170 -8.03 5.49 3.28
N ILE A 171 -6.81 5.16 2.87
CA ILE A 171 -5.70 6.12 2.74
C ILE A 171 -6.05 7.19 1.71
N ALA A 172 -6.64 6.81 0.57
CA ALA A 172 -7.06 7.76 -0.46
C ALA A 172 -8.15 8.72 0.05
N ARG A 173 -9.09 8.24 0.87
CA ARG A 173 -10.11 9.09 1.53
C ARG A 173 -9.47 10.10 2.49
N ILE A 174 -8.49 9.67 3.29
CA ILE A 174 -7.74 10.56 4.20
C ILE A 174 -6.92 11.58 3.40
N LEU A 175 -6.27 11.14 2.31
CA LEU A 175 -5.47 12.01 1.45
C LEU A 175 -6.35 13.04 0.73
N SER A 176 -7.49 12.63 0.18
CA SER A 176 -8.48 13.52 -0.44
C SER A 176 -8.90 14.63 0.53
N TRP A 177 -9.26 14.28 1.77
CA TRP A 177 -9.54 15.26 2.82
C TRP A 177 -8.35 16.17 3.15
N SER A 178 -7.12 15.63 3.08
CA SER A 178 -5.91 16.39 3.40
C SER A 178 -5.49 17.38 2.32
N LEU A 179 -5.94 17.19 1.08
CA LEU A 179 -5.65 18.04 -0.08
C LEU A 179 -6.65 19.20 -0.24
N GLY A 180 -7.90 19.01 0.19
CA GLY A 180 -8.91 20.08 0.30
C GLY A 180 -8.65 21.03 1.45
#